data_AF-A0A8S8YPR6-F1
#
_entry.id   AF-A0A8S8YPR6-F1
#
_cell.length_a   1.000
_cell.length_b   1.000
_cell.length_c   1.000
_cell.angle_alpha   90.00
_cell.angle_beta   90.00
_cell.angle_gamma   90.00
#
_symmetry.space_group_name_H-M   'P 1'
#
loop_
_entity.id
_entity.type
_entity.pdbx_description
1 polymer ?
#
loop_
_entity_poly.entity_id
_entity_poly.type
_entity_poly.pdbx_seq_one_letter_code
_entity_poly.pdbx_strand_id
1 'polypeptide(L)'
;METVVIDGDNLTLEMVKGPYHWAPWKYLFHLIQERGCRLSRKAVEDILDSGEVVYGINTGFGALSSVRIEDSQLEELQSNLVRSMHVELAKQWTRILF
;
A
#
# COMPACT_ATOMS: atom_id res chain seq x y z
N MET A 1 25.87 -8.60 -13.79
CA MET A 1 24.64 -8.00 -13.24
C MET A 1 24.00 -9.06 -12.38
N GLU A 2 24.06 -8.87 -11.06
CA GLU A 2 23.55 -9.83 -10.10
C GLU A 2 22.03 -9.74 -10.04
N THR A 3 21.35 -10.89 -9.91
CA THR A 3 19.89 -10.94 -9.79
C THR A 3 19.54 -11.14 -8.33
N VAL A 4 18.74 -10.22 -7.78
CA VAL A 4 18.20 -10.32 -6.42
C VAL A 4 16.80 -10.93 -6.52
N VAL A 5 16.58 -12.01 -5.79
CA VAL A 5 15.25 -12.63 -5.68
C VAL A 5 14.52 -11.98 -4.51
N ILE A 6 13.33 -11.44 -4.77
CA ILE A 6 12.41 -10.96 -3.73
C ILE A 6 11.44 -12.09 -3.43
N ASP A 7 11.71 -12.81 -2.34
CA ASP A 7 10.94 -13.97 -1.89
C ASP A 7 10.10 -13.72 -0.63
N GLY A 8 10.18 -12.51 -0.05
CA GLY A 8 9.42 -12.11 1.13
C GLY A 8 10.11 -12.38 2.48
N ASP A 9 11.16 -13.22 2.50
CA ASP A 9 11.73 -13.74 3.76
C ASP A 9 13.24 -13.48 3.90
N ASN A 10 13.99 -13.47 2.80
CA ASN A 10 15.46 -13.62 2.83
C ASN A 10 16.24 -12.42 2.29
N LEU A 11 15.67 -11.20 2.32
CA LEU A 11 16.37 -10.00 1.88
C LEU A 11 17.38 -9.52 2.93
N THR A 12 18.65 -9.40 2.53
CA THR A 12 19.74 -8.90 3.41
C THR A 12 20.16 -7.48 3.04
N LEU A 13 20.83 -6.77 3.96
CA LEU A 13 21.34 -5.41 3.71
C LEU A 13 22.33 -5.36 2.53
N GLU A 14 23.15 -6.39 2.36
CA GLU A 14 24.12 -6.46 1.25
C GLU A 14 23.41 -6.56 -0.11
N MET A 15 22.31 -7.32 -0.18
CA MET A 15 21.45 -7.42 -1.36
C MET A 15 20.68 -6.13 -1.69
N VAL A 16 20.61 -5.17 -0.76
CA VAL A 16 19.97 -3.86 -1.00
C VAL A 16 21.02 -2.82 -1.42
N LYS A 17 22.21 -2.85 -0.81
CA LYS A 17 23.30 -1.87 -1.03
C LYS A 17 24.01 -2.03 -2.37
N GLY A 18 24.17 -3.28 -2.82
CA GLY A 18 24.69 -3.61 -4.14
C GLY A 18 26.17 -3.33 -4.32
N PRO A 19 26.75 -3.82 -5.43
CA PRO A 19 28.18 -3.69 -5.66
C PRO A 19 28.62 -2.21 -5.76
N TYR A 20 27.74 -1.32 -6.23
CA TYR A 20 27.93 0.13 -6.22
C TYR A 20 26.56 0.82 -6.25
N HIS A 21 26.38 1.92 -5.52
CA HIS A 21 25.14 2.69 -5.33
C HIS A 21 24.52 3.27 -6.63
N TRP A 22 25.16 3.05 -7.78
CA TRP A 22 24.74 3.50 -9.11
C TRP A 22 24.60 2.37 -10.13
N ALA A 23 24.89 1.11 -9.75
CA ALA A 23 24.72 -0.03 -10.66
C ALA A 23 23.26 -0.51 -10.66
N PRO A 24 22.66 -0.77 -11.83
CA PRO A 24 21.27 -1.24 -11.90
C PRO A 24 21.15 -2.69 -11.40
N TRP A 25 20.21 -2.90 -10.48
CA TRP A 25 19.82 -4.24 -10.03
C TRP A 25 18.87 -4.91 -11.01
N LYS A 26 18.94 -6.24 -11.09
CA LYS A 26 17.86 -7.05 -11.66
C LYS A 26 17.10 -7.70 -10.51
N TYR A 27 15.83 -7.36 -10.34
CA TYR A 27 14.98 -8.03 -9.35
C TYR A 27 14.16 -9.12 -10.03
N LEU A 28 14.09 -10.29 -9.39
CA LEU A 28 13.20 -11.37 -9.77
C LEU A 28 12.18 -11.56 -8.66
N PHE A 29 10.89 -11.46 -9.00
CA PHE A 29 9.83 -11.83 -8.08
C PHE A 29 9.58 -13.33 -8.14
N HIS A 30 9.55 -13.96 -6.97
CA HIS A 30 9.25 -15.37 -6.87
C HIS A 30 7.75 -15.62 -7.10
N LEU A 31 7.39 -16.64 -7.89
CA LEU A 31 5.98 -16.91 -8.27
C LEU A 31 5.07 -17.18 -7.05
N ILE A 32 5.62 -17.76 -5.98
CA ILE A 32 4.85 -17.96 -4.73
C ILE A 32 4.47 -16.61 -4.12
N GLN A 33 5.34 -15.60 -4.20
CA GLN A 33 5.02 -14.25 -3.71
C GLN A 33 3.96 -13.57 -4.56
N GLU A 34 4.01 -13.74 -5.88
CA GLU A 34 2.95 -13.24 -6.76
C GLU A 34 1.58 -13.86 -6.40
N ARG A 35 1.56 -15.16 -6.09
CA ARG A 35 0.36 -15.84 -5.58
C ARG A 35 -0.06 -15.29 -4.21
N GLY A 36 0.88 -15.07 -3.30
CA GLY A 36 0.64 -14.47 -1.99
C GLY A 36 0.00 -13.08 -2.10
N CYS A 37 0.54 -12.21 -2.94
CA CYS A 37 -0.02 -10.88 -3.22
C CYS A 37 -1.43 -10.96 -3.79
N ARG A 38 -1.70 -11.91 -4.71
CA ARG A 38 -3.06 -12.13 -5.24
C ARG A 38 -4.04 -12.58 -4.17
N LEU A 39 -3.65 -13.52 -3.30
CA LEU A 39 -4.50 -13.97 -2.19
C LEU A 39 -4.76 -12.84 -1.18
N SER A 40 -3.75 -12.02 -0.88
CA SER A 40 -3.91 -10.84 -0.05
C SER A 40 -4.86 -9.82 -0.67
N ARG A 41 -4.75 -9.57 -1.98
CA ARG A 41 -5.70 -8.70 -2.70
C ARG A 41 -7.13 -9.23 -2.60
N LYS A 42 -7.30 -10.54 -2.84
CA LYS A 42 -8.61 -11.18 -2.75
C LYS A 42 -9.22 -11.05 -1.34
N ALA A 43 -8.42 -11.16 -0.29
CA ALA A 43 -8.92 -10.96 1.07
C ALA A 43 -9.46 -9.53 1.30
N VAL A 44 -8.83 -8.51 0.70
CA VAL A 44 -9.36 -7.13 0.74
C VAL A 44 -10.67 -7.01 -0.04
N GLU A 45 -10.78 -7.66 -1.20
CA GLU A 45 -12.02 -7.69 -1.99
C GLU A 45 -13.14 -8.40 -1.21
N ASP A 46 -12.85 -9.54 -0.60
CA ASP A 46 -13.82 -10.30 0.20
C ASP A 46 -14.30 -9.48 1.43
N ILE A 47 -13.44 -8.65 2.04
CA ILE A 47 -13.82 -7.69 3.10
C ILE A 47 -14.85 -6.68 2.58
N LEU A 48 -14.59 -6.07 1.42
CA LEU A 48 -15.51 -5.10 0.81
C LEU A 48 -16.87 -5.74 0.53
N ASP A 49 -16.87 -6.92 -0.09
CA ASP A 49 -18.10 -7.66 -0.41
C ASP A 49 -18.90 -8.08 0.84
N SER A 50 -18.21 -8.40 1.94
CA SER A 50 -18.85 -8.78 3.21
C SER A 50 -19.51 -7.62 3.95
N GLY A 51 -19.14 -6.38 3.63
CA GLY A 51 -19.55 -5.18 4.35
C GLY A 51 -18.90 -4.99 5.73
N GLU A 52 -17.89 -5.79 6.09
CA GLU A 52 -17.09 -5.61 7.31
C GLU A 52 -16.44 -4.22 7.33
N VAL A 53 -16.43 -3.55 8.49
CA VAL A 53 -15.80 -2.23 8.65
C VAL A 53 -14.34 -2.42 9.06
N VAL A 54 -13.41 -2.04 8.18
CA VAL A 54 -11.97 -2.28 8.37
C VAL A 54 -11.16 -1.01 8.13
N TYR A 55 -10.26 -0.72 9.06
CA TYR A 55 -9.45 0.49 9.07
C TYR A 55 -8.65 0.68 7.78
N GLY A 56 -8.80 1.84 7.15
CA GLY A 56 -8.05 2.23 5.96
C GLY A 56 -8.43 1.47 4.68
N ILE A 57 -9.39 0.54 4.77
CA ILE A 57 -10.04 -0.10 3.62
C ILE A 57 -11.32 0.67 3.29
N ASN A 58 -12.27 0.72 4.23
CA ASN A 58 -13.55 1.43 4.09
C ASN A 58 -13.85 2.35 5.29
N THR A 59 -12.79 2.85 5.93
CA THR A 59 -12.87 3.92 6.92
C THR A 59 -11.96 5.08 6.56
N GLY A 60 -12.19 6.23 7.19
CA GLY A 60 -11.20 7.31 7.23
C GLY A 60 -9.89 6.90 7.93
N PHE A 61 -8.89 7.78 7.89
CA PHE A 61 -7.57 7.58 8.50
C PHE A 61 -7.41 8.38 9.79
N GLY A 62 -6.58 7.91 10.73
CA GLY A 62 -6.26 8.62 11.96
C GLY A 62 -7.51 8.98 12.79
N ALA A 63 -7.74 10.28 13.00
CA ALA A 63 -8.89 10.79 13.77
C ALA A 63 -10.26 10.43 13.17
N LEU A 64 -10.31 10.06 11.89
CA LEU A 64 -11.53 9.64 11.17
C LEU A 64 -11.64 8.12 11.03
N SER A 65 -10.86 7.35 11.77
CA SER A 65 -10.85 5.87 11.74
C SER A 65 -12.19 5.21 12.09
N SER A 66 -13.08 5.92 12.80
CA SER A 66 -14.43 5.45 13.13
C SER A 66 -15.49 5.79 12.08
N VAL A 67 -15.13 6.56 11.04
CA VAL A 67 -16.07 6.98 9.98
C VAL A 67 -16.01 5.96 8.86
N ARG A 68 -17.14 5.28 8.60
CA ARG A 68 -17.30 4.40 7.42
C ARG A 68 -17.40 5.25 6.15
N ILE A 69 -16.76 4.79 5.09
CA ILE A 69 -16.77 5.39 3.75
C ILE A 69 -17.52 4.44 2.81
N GLU A 70 -18.35 5.01 1.94
CA GLU A 70 -19.08 4.24 0.93
C GLU A 70 -18.15 3.68 -0.15
N ASP A 71 -18.47 2.51 -0.69
CA ASP A 71 -17.62 1.80 -1.65
C ASP A 71 -17.32 2.65 -2.91
N SER A 72 -18.28 3.47 -3.34
CA SER A 72 -18.15 4.38 -4.47
C SER A 72 -17.13 5.51 -4.26
N GLN A 73 -16.71 5.76 -3.02
CA GLN A 73 -15.78 6.82 -2.66
C GLN A 73 -14.37 6.30 -2.33
N LEU A 74 -14.14 4.98 -2.35
CA LEU A 74 -12.88 4.39 -1.91
C LEU A 74 -11.69 4.78 -2.80
N GLU A 75 -11.89 4.93 -4.11
CA GLU A 75 -10.82 5.40 -5.01
C GLU A 75 -10.40 6.85 -4.69
N GLU A 76 -11.38 7.71 -4.38
CA GLU A 76 -11.15 9.09 -3.98
C GLU A 76 -10.45 9.15 -2.60
N LEU A 77 -10.91 8.36 -1.63
CA LEU A 77 -10.28 8.20 -0.32
C LEU A 77 -8.79 7.87 -0.43
N GLN A 78 -8.43 6.86 -1.23
CA GLN A 78 -7.02 6.43 -1.39
C GLN A 78 -6.18 7.47 -2.15
N SER A 79 -6.77 8.13 -3.16
CA SER A 79 -6.11 9.24 -3.86
C SER A 79 -5.82 10.41 -2.92
N ASN A 80 -6.76 10.70 -2.02
CA ASN A 80 -6.65 11.79 -1.05
C ASN A 80 -5.65 11.45 0.06
N LEU A 81 -5.53 10.19 0.46
CA LEU A 81 -4.46 9.74 1.35
C LEU A 81 -3.09 10.14 0.78
N VAL A 82 -2.77 9.72 -0.44
CA VAL A 82 -1.47 10.01 -1.08
C VAL A 82 -1.20 11.52 -1.18
N ARG A 83 -2.22 12.33 -1.51
CA ARG A 83 -2.10 13.80 -1.58
C ARG A 83 -1.84 14.43 -0.22
N SER A 84 -2.52 13.96 0.83
CA SER A 84 -2.47 14.52 2.18
C SER A 84 -1.15 14.25 2.92
N MET A 85 -0.38 13.24 2.49
CA MET A 85 0.89 12.85 3.11
C MET A 85 2.08 13.79 2.79
N HIS A 86 1.87 14.83 1.99
CA HIS A 86 2.84 15.92 1.79
C HIS A 86 2.53 17.10 2.72
N VAL A 87 3.18 17.11 3.89
CA VAL A 87 2.79 17.98 5.03
C VAL A 87 3.26 19.44 4.91
N GLU A 88 3.80 19.89 3.77
CA GLU A 88 4.30 21.27 3.70
C GLU A 88 3.19 22.35 3.64
N LEU A 89 1.92 21.99 3.35
CA LEU A 89 0.81 22.97 3.25
C LEU A 89 -0.55 22.47 3.78
N ALA A 90 -0.58 21.72 4.89
CA ALA A 90 -1.77 21.09 5.45
C ALA A 90 -2.82 22.03 6.12
N LYS A 91 -2.91 23.32 5.74
CA LYS A 91 -3.86 24.27 6.38
C LYS A 91 -5.21 24.44 5.67
N GLN A 92 -5.44 23.83 4.50
CA GLN A 92 -6.72 23.95 3.75
C GLN A 92 -7.45 22.62 3.46
N TRP A 93 -6.96 21.49 3.97
CA TRP A 93 -7.35 20.15 3.48
C TRP A 93 -8.45 19.44 4.28
N THR A 94 -9.17 20.13 5.16
CA THR A 94 -10.25 19.54 5.98
C THR A 94 -11.49 19.10 5.19
N ARG A 95 -11.58 19.38 3.89
CA ARG A 95 -12.70 18.95 3.02
C ARG A 95 -12.41 17.71 2.16
N ILE A 96 -11.21 17.14 2.22
CA ILE A 96 -10.72 16.12 1.27
C ILE A 96 -10.56 14.74 1.96
N LEU A 97 -11.01 14.60 3.20
CA LEU A 97 -11.11 13.30 3.89
C LEU A 97 -12.53 12.71 3.87
N PHE A 98 -13.44 13.30 3.07
CA PHE A 98 -14.84 12.92 2.92
C PHE A 98 -15.26 13.00 1.45
#